data_AF-A0A5C3NR80-F1
#
_entry.id   AF-A0A5C3NR80-F1
#
_cell.length_a   1.000
_cell.length_b   1.000
_cell.length_c   1.000
_cell.angle_alpha   90.00
_cell.angle_beta   90.00
_cell.angle_gamma   90.00
#
_symmetry.space_group_name_H-M   'P 1'
#
loop_
_entity.id
_entity.type
_entity.pdbx_description
1 polymer ?
#
loop_
_entity_poly.entity_id
_entity_poly.type
_entity_poly.pdbx_seq_one_letter_code
_entity_poly.pdbx_strand_id
1 'polypeptide(L)'
;YCESVRDNLITIDHRDYPSFLYDVEEYDADRIDKGLLRSELLVKAYRHIFTSPSSAERPQGQMSSHCIASIYKLERVTPESIAYVACLLRNSLSSCPGWQVDDGAFLGVPFNKSIINLFTGDTEWAYETLSWWNT
;
A
#
# COMPACT_ATOMS: atom_id res chain seq x y z
N TYR A 1 -10.10 -8.39 15.03
CA TYR A 1 -9.10 -7.53 15.69
C TYR A 1 -8.57 -8.28 16.91
N CYS A 2 -7.27 -8.23 17.21
CA CYS A 2 -6.68 -8.88 18.40
C CYS A 2 -7.20 -8.23 19.70
N GLU A 3 -7.50 -9.02 20.74
CA GLU A 3 -8.03 -8.52 22.03
C GLU A 3 -7.15 -7.44 22.66
N SER A 4 -5.83 -7.62 22.63
CA SER A 4 -4.88 -6.66 23.22
C SER A 4 -4.95 -5.24 22.64
N VAL A 5 -5.32 -5.10 21.36
CA VAL A 5 -5.47 -3.78 20.76
C VAL A 5 -6.85 -3.20 21.09
N ARG A 6 -7.89 -4.05 21.18
CA ARG A 6 -9.22 -3.63 21.62
C ARG A 6 -9.20 -3.14 23.06
N ASP A 7 -8.37 -3.75 23.90
CA ASP A 7 -8.21 -3.42 25.31
C ASP A 7 -7.21 -2.26 25.53
N ASN A 8 -6.79 -1.58 24.46
CA ASN A 8 -5.82 -0.47 24.48
C ASN A 8 -4.46 -0.82 25.13
N LEU A 9 -4.09 -2.09 25.18
CA LEU A 9 -2.78 -2.53 25.67
C LEU A 9 -1.68 -2.31 24.61
N ILE A 10 -2.07 -2.29 23.34
CA ILE A 10 -1.18 -2.03 22.20
C ILE A 10 -1.84 -0.93 21.36
N THR A 11 -1.12 0.17 21.14
CA THR A 11 -1.53 1.22 20.21
C THR A 11 -0.90 0.93 18.86
N ILE A 12 -1.73 0.76 17.83
CA ILE A 12 -1.29 0.67 16.44
C ILE A 12 -1.50 2.05 15.81
N ASP A 13 -0.42 2.71 15.40
CA ASP A 13 -0.47 4.05 14.85
C ASP A 13 0.14 4.14 13.45
N HIS A 14 0.36 5.37 12.96
CA HIS A 14 0.89 5.66 11.63
C HIS A 14 2.36 5.26 11.42
N ARG A 15 3.04 4.82 12.48
CA ARG A 15 4.43 4.32 12.44
C ARG A 15 4.49 2.82 12.18
N ASP A 16 3.38 2.12 12.36
CA ASP A 16 3.28 0.69 12.11
C ASP A 16 2.87 0.43 10.66
N TYR A 17 3.49 -0.59 10.03
CA TYR A 17 3.10 -1.06 8.70
C TYR A 17 2.03 -2.14 8.82
N PRO A 18 0.79 -1.91 8.34
CA PRO A 18 -0.25 -2.91 8.44
C PRO A 18 0.07 -4.18 7.65
N SER A 19 -0.41 -5.33 8.12
CA SER A 19 -0.19 -6.62 7.47
C SER A 19 -0.65 -6.67 6.01
N PHE A 20 -1.66 -5.88 5.64
CA PHE A 20 -2.11 -5.80 4.24
C PHE A 20 -1.06 -5.22 3.29
N LEU A 21 0.04 -4.62 3.78
CA LEU A 21 1.14 -4.19 2.94
C LEU A 21 2.11 -5.32 2.60
N TYR A 22 2.06 -6.44 3.32
CA TYR A 22 3.00 -7.53 3.20
C TYR A 22 2.48 -8.65 2.32
N ASP A 23 3.38 -9.21 1.52
CA ASP A 23 3.20 -10.56 1.00
C ASP A 23 3.27 -11.56 2.18
N VAL A 24 2.23 -12.37 2.33
CA VAL A 24 2.08 -13.34 3.42
C VAL A 24 3.12 -14.46 3.33
N GLU A 25 3.56 -14.80 2.12
CA GLU A 25 4.52 -15.89 1.90
C GLU A 25 5.98 -15.42 2.09
N GLU A 26 6.25 -14.13 1.89
CA GLU A 26 7.60 -13.57 1.99
C GLU A 26 7.91 -12.92 3.35
N TYR A 27 6.91 -12.64 4.17
CA TYR A 27 7.09 -11.96 5.46
C TYR A 27 8.09 -12.70 6.37
N ASP A 28 9.06 -11.94 6.88
CA ASP A 28 10.12 -12.43 7.73
C ASP A 28 10.27 -11.49 8.94
N ALA A 29 10.09 -12.04 10.15
CA ALA A 29 10.12 -11.25 11.38
C ALA A 29 11.52 -10.69 11.69
N ASP A 30 12.58 -11.34 11.21
CA ASP A 30 13.96 -10.88 11.36
C ASP A 30 14.36 -9.89 10.24
N ARG A 31 13.55 -9.84 9.17
CA ARG A 31 13.73 -8.99 7.98
C ARG A 31 12.41 -8.32 7.56
N ILE A 32 12.04 -7.29 8.30
CA ILE A 32 10.77 -6.55 8.15
C ILE A 32 10.56 -5.86 6.79
N ASP A 33 11.61 -5.77 5.97
CA ASP A 33 11.61 -5.25 4.59
C ASP A 33 11.11 -6.28 3.57
N LYS A 34 11.17 -7.56 3.92
CA LYS A 34 10.85 -8.68 3.04
C LYS A 34 9.34 -8.81 2.84
N GLY A 35 8.90 -8.85 1.58
CA GLY A 35 7.48 -8.84 1.20
C GLY A 35 6.77 -7.50 1.42
N LEU A 36 7.43 -6.48 1.97
CA LEU A 36 6.81 -5.17 2.23
C LEU A 36 6.46 -4.44 0.92
N LEU A 37 5.25 -3.90 0.85
CA LEU A 37 4.63 -3.25 -0.32
C LEU A 37 4.44 -4.16 -1.53
N ARG A 38 4.43 -5.48 -1.34
CA ARG A 38 4.22 -6.48 -2.41
C ARG A 38 2.98 -7.34 -2.22
N SER A 39 2.09 -6.98 -1.28
CA SER A 39 0.88 -7.77 -1.05
C SER A 39 -0.06 -7.81 -2.26
N GLU A 40 -0.73 -8.95 -2.45
CA GLU A 40 -1.74 -9.12 -3.48
C GLU A 40 -2.90 -8.11 -3.31
N LEU A 41 -3.31 -7.83 -2.07
CA LEU A 41 -4.40 -6.90 -1.80
C LEU A 41 -4.03 -5.46 -2.22
N LEU A 42 -2.80 -5.04 -1.96
CA LEU A 42 -2.32 -3.72 -2.36
C LEU A 42 -2.25 -3.60 -3.89
N VAL A 43 -1.77 -4.65 -4.58
CA VAL A 43 -1.76 -4.72 -6.05
C VAL A 43 -3.17 -4.63 -6.62
N LYS A 44 -4.11 -5.41 -6.08
CA LYS A 44 -5.52 -5.38 -6.50
C LYS A 44 -6.14 -4.02 -6.30
N ALA A 45 -5.92 -3.38 -5.16
CA ALA A 45 -6.40 -2.03 -4.87
C ALA A 45 -5.80 -0.99 -5.84
N TYR A 46 -4.49 -1.07 -6.09
CA TYR A 46 -3.80 -0.17 -7.03
C TYR A 46 -4.39 -0.27 -8.43
N ARG A 47 -4.57 -1.51 -8.92
CA ARG A 47 -5.15 -1.78 -10.23
C ARG A 47 -6.59 -1.32 -10.30
N HIS A 48 -7.38 -1.54 -9.26
CA HIS A 48 -8.77 -1.08 -9.21
C HIS A 48 -8.87 0.44 -9.37
N ILE A 49 -7.96 1.19 -8.73
CA ILE A 49 -7.95 2.66 -8.73
C ILE A 49 -7.39 3.22 -10.05
N PHE A 50 -6.21 2.78 -10.48
CA PHE A 50 -5.53 3.41 -11.61
C PHE A 50 -5.81 2.73 -12.95
N THR A 51 -6.10 1.44 -12.96
CA THR A 51 -6.40 0.71 -14.20
C THR A 51 -7.91 0.58 -14.37
N SER A 52 -8.47 -0.59 -14.08
CA SER A 52 -9.89 -0.86 -14.13
C SER A 52 -10.23 -1.98 -13.15
N PRO A 53 -11.45 -2.00 -12.59
CA PRO A 53 -11.92 -3.12 -11.77
C PRO A 53 -11.73 -4.49 -12.46
N SER A 54 -11.94 -4.55 -13.78
CA SER A 54 -11.79 -5.79 -14.56
C SER A 54 -10.34 -6.22 -14.79
N SER A 55 -9.39 -5.31 -14.54
CA SER A 55 -7.96 -5.61 -14.57
C SER A 55 -7.45 -6.13 -13.23
N ALA A 56 -8.15 -5.95 -12.09
CA ALA A 56 -7.64 -6.36 -10.78
C ALA A 56 -7.34 -7.87 -10.68
N GLU A 57 -8.09 -8.71 -11.39
CA GLU A 57 -7.90 -10.17 -11.43
C GLU A 57 -7.02 -10.65 -12.61
N ARG A 58 -6.48 -9.73 -13.41
CA ARG A 58 -5.59 -10.09 -14.55
C ARG A 58 -4.12 -10.08 -14.11
N PRO A 59 -3.24 -10.84 -14.80
CA PRO A 59 -1.80 -10.78 -14.57
C PRO A 59 -1.23 -9.35 -14.63
N GLN A 60 -0.09 -9.13 -13.98
CA GLN A 60 0.70 -7.89 -14.08
C GLN A 60 1.04 -7.56 -15.55
N GLY A 61 1.14 -6.27 -15.88
CA GLY A 61 1.36 -5.80 -17.25
C GLY A 61 0.11 -5.69 -18.16
N GLN A 62 -1.05 -6.26 -17.79
CA GLN A 62 -2.26 -6.15 -18.61
C GLN A 62 -3.18 -4.98 -18.22
N MET A 63 -3.04 -3.86 -18.93
CA MET A 63 -3.88 -2.67 -18.74
C MET A 63 -5.07 -2.62 -19.71
N SER A 64 -6.21 -2.10 -19.24
CA SER A 64 -7.36 -1.80 -20.10
C SER A 64 -7.13 -0.50 -20.88
N SER A 65 -7.58 -0.44 -22.14
CA SER A 65 -7.45 0.74 -23.01
C SER A 65 -8.17 2.01 -22.50
N HIS A 66 -9.09 1.89 -21.54
CA HIS A 66 -9.87 3.00 -21.00
C HIS A 66 -9.77 3.03 -19.47
N CYS A 67 -8.59 3.37 -18.96
CA CYS A 67 -8.32 3.49 -17.53
C CYS A 67 -7.77 4.86 -17.15
N ILE A 68 -7.82 5.20 -15.85
CA ILE A 68 -7.23 6.43 -15.30
C ILE A 68 -5.75 6.55 -15.72
N ALA A 69 -5.00 5.46 -15.63
CA ALA A 69 -3.61 5.42 -16.04
C ALA A 69 -3.42 5.68 -17.55
N SER A 70 -4.33 5.20 -18.41
CA SER A 70 -4.30 5.50 -19.85
C SER A 70 -4.68 6.95 -20.13
N ILE A 71 -5.69 7.50 -19.44
CA ILE A 71 -6.17 8.88 -19.61
C ILE A 71 -5.09 9.87 -19.20
N TYR A 72 -4.47 9.65 -18.04
CA TYR A 72 -3.45 10.54 -17.47
C TYR A 72 -2.01 10.14 -17.86
N LYS A 73 -1.84 9.15 -18.74
CA LYS A 73 -0.53 8.64 -19.19
C LYS A 73 0.40 8.30 -18.02
N LEU A 74 -0.14 7.61 -17.01
CA LEU A 74 0.64 7.04 -15.93
C LEU A 74 1.33 5.78 -16.45
N GLU A 75 2.54 5.94 -16.95
CA GLU A 75 3.32 4.87 -17.57
C GLU A 75 4.02 3.96 -16.56
N ARG A 76 4.22 4.43 -15.33
CA ARG A 76 4.94 3.72 -14.28
C ARG A 76 4.28 3.91 -12.92
N VAL A 77 4.41 2.89 -12.09
CA VAL A 77 4.11 2.94 -10.66
C VAL A 77 5.21 3.73 -9.96
N THR A 78 4.83 4.70 -9.12
CA THR A 78 5.75 5.54 -8.35
C THR A 78 5.58 5.30 -6.85
N PRO A 79 6.59 5.62 -6.01
CA PRO A 79 6.46 5.56 -4.56
C PRO A 79 5.22 6.30 -4.03
N GLU A 80 4.91 7.46 -4.60
CA GLU A 80 3.79 8.31 -4.21
C GLU A 80 2.45 7.67 -4.55
N SER A 81 2.34 7.01 -5.71
CA SER A 81 1.11 6.31 -6.09
C SER A 81 0.87 5.08 -5.21
N ILE A 82 1.92 4.35 -4.84
CA ILE A 82 1.84 3.24 -3.87
C ILE A 82 1.40 3.78 -2.49
N ALA A 83 2.05 4.83 -1.99
CA ALA A 83 1.73 5.42 -0.69
C ALA A 83 0.28 5.94 -0.64
N TYR A 84 -0.21 6.55 -1.72
CA TYR A 84 -1.59 7.01 -1.83
C TYR A 84 -2.59 5.85 -1.72
N VAL A 85 -2.38 4.77 -2.48
CA VAL A 85 -3.26 3.59 -2.44
C VAL A 85 -3.20 2.89 -1.10
N ALA A 86 -2.02 2.77 -0.49
CA ALA A 86 -1.87 2.20 0.84
C ALA A 86 -2.69 2.97 1.90
N CYS A 87 -2.69 4.31 1.84
CA CYS A 87 -3.52 5.12 2.73
C CYS A 87 -5.02 4.88 2.48
N LEU A 88 -5.45 4.85 1.22
CA LEU A 88 -6.86 4.58 0.86
C LEU A 88 -7.32 3.21 1.33
N LEU A 89 -6.48 2.19 1.15
CA LEU A 89 -6.75 0.83 1.56
C LEU A 89 -6.83 0.74 3.09
N ARG A 90 -5.89 1.38 3.82
CA ARG A 90 -5.94 1.49 5.28
C ARG A 90 -7.26 2.09 5.74
N ASN A 91 -7.65 3.22 5.15
CA ASN A 91 -8.91 3.88 5.51
C ASN A 91 -10.12 2.98 5.24
N SER A 92 -10.15 2.29 4.09
CA SER A 92 -11.23 1.37 3.71
C SER A 92 -11.32 0.14 4.62
N LEU A 93 -10.20 -0.31 5.18
CA LEU A 93 -10.13 -1.43 6.12
C LEU A 93 -10.33 -1.00 7.59
N SER A 94 -10.40 0.31 7.84
CA SER A 94 -10.61 0.85 9.17
C SER A 94 -12.10 0.98 9.50
N SER A 95 -12.42 1.15 10.78
CA SER A 95 -13.78 1.50 11.22
C SER A 95 -14.12 2.98 11.05
N CYS A 96 -13.23 3.78 10.41
CA CYS A 96 -13.47 5.19 10.18
C CYS A 96 -14.62 5.38 9.17
N PRO A 97 -15.62 6.25 9.44
CA PRO A 97 -16.80 6.40 8.58
C PRO A 97 -16.50 7.05 7.22
N GLY A 98 -15.29 7.57 7.02
CA GLY A 98 -14.88 8.19 5.76
C GLY A 98 -13.40 8.56 5.77
N TRP A 99 -12.91 9.08 4.65
CA TRP A 99 -11.53 9.55 4.55
C TRP A 99 -11.29 10.74 5.48
N GLN A 100 -10.35 10.59 6.41
CA GLN A 100 -9.94 11.63 7.35
C GLN A 100 -8.41 11.76 7.34
N VAL A 101 -7.91 12.99 7.53
CA VAL A 101 -6.47 13.27 7.65
C VAL A 101 -5.92 12.74 8.98
N ASP A 102 -6.76 12.79 10.01
CA ASP A 102 -6.52 12.33 11.37
C ASP A 102 -7.75 11.52 11.81
N ASP A 103 -7.55 10.24 12.11
CA ASP A 103 -8.59 9.35 12.62
C ASP A 103 -8.45 9.06 14.13
N GLY A 104 -7.64 9.86 14.83
CA GLY A 104 -7.31 9.74 16.24
C GLY A 104 -5.98 9.02 16.43
N ALA A 105 -5.99 7.69 16.35
CA ALA A 105 -4.78 6.90 16.58
C ALA A 105 -3.82 6.91 15.38
N PHE A 106 -4.31 7.20 14.18
CA PHE A 106 -3.54 7.16 12.95
C PHE A 106 -3.66 8.47 12.17
N LEU A 107 -2.49 8.94 11.75
CA LEU A 107 -2.32 10.17 11.00
C LEU A 107 -1.95 9.79 9.56
N GLY A 108 -2.84 10.08 8.62
CA GLY A 108 -2.67 9.66 7.22
C GLY A 108 -1.49 10.32 6.53
N VAL A 109 -1.23 11.61 6.81
CA VAL A 109 -0.10 12.34 6.21
C VAL A 109 1.27 11.78 6.68
N PRO A 110 1.50 11.59 7.99
CA PRO A 110 2.68 10.88 8.48
C PRO A 110 2.85 9.46 7.91
N PHE A 111 1.76 8.68 7.81
CA PHE A 111 1.82 7.34 7.22
C PHE A 111 2.19 7.36 5.73
N ASN A 112 1.63 8.30 4.97
CA ASN A 112 2.00 8.47 3.58
C ASN A 112 3.50 8.79 3.42
N LYS A 113 4.00 9.71 4.25
CA LYS A 113 5.42 10.08 4.27
C LYS A 113 6.31 8.91 4.72
N SER A 114 5.89 8.10 5.68
CA SER A 114 6.69 6.94 6.11
C SER A 114 6.86 5.93 4.97
N ILE A 115 5.81 5.66 4.20
CA ILE A 115 5.90 4.80 3.01
C ILE A 115 6.84 5.39 1.96
N ILE A 116 6.71 6.68 1.64
CA ILE A 116 7.61 7.33 0.67
C ILE A 116 9.06 7.27 1.16
N ASN A 117 9.28 7.48 2.47
CA ASN A 117 10.61 7.45 3.06
C ASN A 117 11.27 6.07 2.96
N LEU A 118 10.52 4.96 2.93
CA LEU A 118 11.07 3.62 2.65
C LEU A 118 11.84 3.58 1.33
N PHE A 119 11.30 4.21 0.28
CA PHE A 119 11.95 4.28 -1.02
C PHE A 119 13.15 5.23 -1.08
N THR A 120 13.30 6.12 -0.10
CA THR A 120 14.46 7.04 -0.02
C THR A 120 15.58 6.52 0.87
N GLY A 121 15.29 5.59 1.79
CA GLY A 121 16.24 5.09 2.78
C GLY A 121 17.15 3.99 2.25
N ASP A 122 16.57 2.98 1.58
CA ASP A 122 17.29 1.84 1.01
C ASP A 122 17.14 1.83 -0.51
N THR A 123 18.21 2.21 -1.21
CA THR A 123 18.20 2.33 -2.67
C THR A 123 18.11 0.99 -3.39
N GLU A 124 18.64 -0.09 -2.81
CA GLU A 124 18.62 -1.43 -3.42
C GLU A 124 17.21 -2.00 -3.32
N TRP A 125 16.65 -2.02 -2.11
CA TRP A 125 15.28 -2.44 -1.88
C TRP A 125 14.26 -1.61 -2.67
N ALA A 126 14.46 -0.29 -2.75
CA ALA A 126 13.58 0.60 -3.52
C ALA A 126 13.61 0.26 -5.01
N TYR A 127 14.79 0.03 -5.57
CA TYR A 127 14.95 -0.34 -6.98
C TYR A 127 14.29 -1.69 -7.26
N GLU A 128 14.53 -2.71 -6.43
CA GLU A 128 13.94 -4.04 -6.60
C GLU A 128 12.41 -3.99 -6.54
N THR A 129 11.87 -3.29 -5.54
CA THR A 129 10.42 -3.19 -5.34
C THR A 129 9.76 -2.41 -6.48
N LEU A 130 10.32 -1.28 -6.91
CA LEU A 130 9.77 -0.55 -8.05
C LEU A 130 9.92 -1.31 -9.38
N SER A 131 11.00 -2.07 -9.56
CA SER A 131 11.17 -2.92 -10.74
C SER A 131 10.11 -4.02 -10.78
N TRP A 132 9.83 -4.66 -9.65
CA TRP A 132 8.76 -5.64 -9.51
C TRP A 132 7.39 -5.05 -9.82
N TRP A 133 7.07 -3.85 -9.32
CA TRP A 133 5.80 -3.17 -9.59
C TRP A 133 5.61 -2.82 -11.08
N ASN A 134 6.70 -2.52 -11.77
CA ASN A 134 6.71 -2.11 -13.18
C ASN A 134 7.08 -3.25 -14.15
N THR A 135 6.97 -4.49 -13.70
CA THR A 135 7.07 -5.70 -14.56
C THR A 135 5.76 -5.92 -15.31
#